data_AF-A0A2E7RL61-F1
#
_entry.id   AF-A0A2E7RL61-F1
#
_cell.length_a   1.000
_cell.length_b   1.000
_cell.length_c   1.000
_cell.angle_alpha   90.00
_cell.angle_beta   90.00
_cell.angle_gamma   90.00
#
_symmetry.space_group_name_H-M   'P 1'
#
loop_
_entity.id
_entity.type
_entity.pdbx_description
1 polymer ?
#
loop_
_entity_poly.entity_id
_entity_poly.type
_entity_poly.pdbx_seq_one_letter_code
_entity_poly.pdbx_strand_id
1 'polypeptide(L)'
;MTFRNSLIFVCKGEHDQHKRALARARKLNIKRSVALKERVSQLEGDVGYLALLLGSLLNRTAQKGVVTQEEIQSVMSELDELDGVVDGSLDIQILRNLGEEHNPS
;
A
#
# COMPACT_ATOMS: atom_id res chain seq x y z
N MET A 1 -31.94 -21.94 49.98
CA MET A 1 -30.70 -22.28 49.24
C MET A 1 -30.88 -21.99 47.74
N THR A 2 -30.93 -20.71 47.32
CA THR A 2 -31.22 -20.33 45.92
C THR A 2 -30.25 -19.29 45.34
N PHE A 3 -29.51 -18.56 46.18
CA PHE A 3 -28.61 -17.50 45.73
C PHE A 3 -27.38 -18.01 44.94
N ARG A 4 -26.82 -19.17 45.33
CA ARG A 4 -25.61 -19.74 44.69
C ARG A 4 -25.82 -20.13 43.22
N ASN A 5 -27.00 -20.61 42.85
CA ASN A 5 -27.28 -21.00 41.46
C ASN A 5 -27.54 -19.81 40.55
N SER A 6 -28.12 -18.72 41.07
CA SER A 6 -28.36 -17.50 40.29
C SER A 6 -27.05 -16.80 39.90
N LEU A 7 -26.08 -16.74 40.80
CA LEU A 7 -24.79 -16.09 40.57
C LEU A 7 -23.94 -16.86 39.53
N ILE A 8 -23.94 -18.20 39.59
CA ILE A 8 -23.24 -19.06 38.62
C ILE A 8 -23.85 -18.90 37.22
N PHE A 9 -25.17 -18.74 37.11
CA PHE A 9 -25.84 -18.54 35.82
C PHE A 9 -25.51 -17.19 35.19
N VAL A 10 -25.50 -16.11 35.98
CA VAL A 10 -25.11 -14.76 35.52
C VAL A 10 -23.65 -14.74 35.06
N CYS A 11 -22.72 -15.28 35.87
CA CYS A 11 -21.30 -15.32 35.50
C CYS A 11 -21.04 -16.18 34.25
N LYS A 12 -21.78 -17.28 34.05
CA LYS A 12 -21.70 -18.07 32.80
C LYS A 12 -22.21 -17.28 31.58
N GLY A 13 -23.32 -16.56 31.74
CA GLY A 13 -23.87 -15.70 30.69
C GLY A 13 -22.90 -14.62 30.24
N GLU A 14 -22.23 -13.95 31.17
CA GLU A 14 -21.21 -12.92 30.88
C GLU A 14 -19.96 -13.53 30.20
N HIS A 15 -19.50 -14.70 30.68
CA HIS A 15 -18.36 -15.41 30.07
C HIS A 15 -18.64 -15.85 28.63
N ASP A 16 -19.85 -16.32 28.35
CA ASP A 16 -20.27 -16.75 27.01
C ASP A 16 -20.46 -15.56 26.06
N GLN A 17 -20.95 -14.42 26.56
CA GLN A 17 -21.01 -13.18 25.79
C GLN A 17 -19.61 -12.68 25.42
N HIS A 18 -18.66 -12.71 26.37
CA HIS A 18 -17.28 -12.30 26.13
C HIS A 18 -16.59 -13.20 25.09
N LYS A 19 -16.76 -14.53 25.18
CA LYS A 19 -16.26 -15.49 24.18
C LYS A 19 -16.83 -15.24 22.78
N ARG A 20 -18.13 -14.93 22.67
CA ARG A 20 -18.78 -14.60 21.40
C ARG A 20 -18.26 -13.28 20.81
N ALA A 21 -18.04 -12.26 21.66
CA ALA A 21 -17.47 -11.00 21.24
C ALA A 21 -16.03 -11.18 20.71
N LEU A 22 -15.19 -11.95 21.42
CA LEU A 22 -13.83 -12.30 20.98
C LEU A 22 -13.83 -13.06 19.65
N ALA A 23 -14.71 -14.05 19.49
CA ALA A 23 -14.83 -14.81 18.24
C ALA A 23 -15.24 -13.92 17.06
N ARG A 24 -16.18 -12.98 17.28
CA ARG A 24 -16.59 -11.99 16.27
C ARG A 24 -15.45 -11.04 15.90
N ALA A 25 -14.72 -10.52 16.89
CA ALA A 25 -13.57 -9.65 16.68
C ALA A 25 -12.46 -10.36 15.88
N ARG A 26 -12.15 -11.62 16.22
CA ARG A 26 -11.21 -12.45 15.46
C ARG A 26 -11.65 -12.63 14.01
N LYS A 27 -12.93 -12.97 13.77
CA LYS A 27 -13.46 -13.14 12.41
C LYS A 27 -13.37 -11.84 11.60
N LEU A 28 -13.65 -10.69 12.22
CA LEU A 28 -13.52 -9.38 11.57
C LEU A 28 -12.07 -9.06 11.22
N ASN A 29 -11.12 -9.33 12.13
CA ASN A 29 -9.69 -9.11 11.89
C ASN A 29 -9.17 -10.02 10.77
N ILE A 30 -9.58 -11.29 10.73
CA ILE A 30 -9.23 -12.20 9.63
C ILE A 30 -9.75 -11.65 8.31
N LYS A 31 -11.02 -11.23 8.25
CA LYS A 31 -11.59 -10.63 7.03
C LYS A 31 -10.84 -9.39 6.56
N ARG A 32 -10.50 -8.49 7.49
CA ARG A 32 -9.72 -7.28 7.20
C ARG A 32 -8.32 -7.62 6.69
N SER A 33 -7.65 -8.60 7.31
CA SER A 33 -6.34 -9.06 6.89
C SER A 33 -6.37 -9.67 5.48
N VAL A 34 -7.37 -10.49 5.16
CA VAL A 34 -7.55 -11.06 3.81
C VAL A 34 -7.79 -9.97 2.79
N ALA A 35 -8.71 -9.04 3.05
CA ALA A 35 -8.99 -7.93 2.14
C ALA A 35 -7.77 -7.02 1.93
N LEU A 36 -6.98 -6.78 2.98
CA LEU A 36 -5.74 -6.01 2.87
C LEU A 36 -4.72 -6.76 2.00
N LYS A 37 -4.56 -8.06 2.20
CA LYS A 37 -3.64 -8.90 1.41
C LYS A 37 -4.02 -8.90 -0.07
N GLU A 38 -5.32 -8.97 -0.37
CA GLU A 38 -5.82 -8.93 -1.74
C GLU A 38 -5.55 -7.57 -2.40
N ARG A 39 -5.78 -6.46 -1.68
CA ARG A 39 -5.45 -5.12 -2.18
C ARG A 39 -3.95 -4.93 -2.42
N VAL A 40 -3.10 -5.43 -1.52
CA VAL A 40 -1.64 -5.39 -1.72
C VAL A 40 -1.24 -6.19 -2.95
N SER A 41 -1.79 -7.40 -3.13
CA SER A 41 -1.50 -8.23 -4.31
C SER A 41 -1.95 -7.58 -5.62
N GLN A 42 -3.09 -6.87 -5.63
CA GLN A 42 -3.54 -6.10 -6.78
C GLN A 42 -2.58 -4.95 -7.09
N LEU A 43 -2.17 -4.18 -6.07
CA LEU A 43 -1.21 -3.10 -6.23
C LEU A 43 0.15 -3.60 -6.72
N GLU A 44 0.64 -4.74 -6.21
CA GLU A 44 1.87 -5.38 -6.70
C GLU A 44 1.76 -5.74 -8.19
N GLY A 45 0.60 -6.26 -8.62
CA GLY A 45 0.32 -6.54 -10.02
C GLY A 45 0.32 -5.28 -10.89
N ASP A 46 -0.37 -4.23 -10.45
CA ASP A 46 -0.45 -2.95 -11.17
C ASP A 46 0.93 -2.28 -11.28
N VAL A 47 1.72 -2.27 -10.20
CA VAL A 47 3.09 -1.76 -10.19
C VAL A 47 3.99 -2.59 -11.11
N GLY A 48 3.87 -3.92 -11.09
CA GLY A 48 4.60 -4.80 -12.00
C GLY A 48 4.29 -4.52 -13.48
N TYR A 49 3.02 -4.28 -13.80
CA TYR A 49 2.61 -3.91 -15.15
C TYR A 49 3.15 -2.53 -15.56
N LEU A 50 3.11 -1.54 -14.67
CA LEU A 50 3.67 -0.21 -14.91
C LEU A 50 5.18 -0.27 -15.14
N ALA A 51 5.91 -1.05 -14.33
CA ALA A 51 7.34 -1.27 -14.50
C ALA A 51 7.67 -1.90 -15.87
N LEU A 52 6.86 -2.87 -16.33
CA LEU A 52 7.02 -3.49 -17.65
C LEU A 52 6.80 -2.47 -18.79
N LEU A 53 5.78 -1.62 -18.67
CA LEU A 53 5.52 -0.57 -19.66
C LEU A 53 6.67 0.44 -19.72
N LEU A 54 7.13 0.94 -18.57
CA LEU A 54 8.27 1.87 -18.48
C LEU A 54 9.54 1.24 -19.06
N GLY A 55 9.86 0.01 -18.67
CA GLY A 55 11.02 -0.71 -19.22
C GLY A 55 10.93 -0.90 -20.74
N SER A 56 9.73 -1.16 -21.27
CA SER A 56 9.50 -1.27 -22.72
C SER A 56 9.73 0.06 -23.44
N LEU A 57 9.28 1.18 -22.86
CA LEU A 57 9.51 2.52 -23.41
C LEU A 57 10.99 2.92 -23.36
N LEU A 58 11.67 2.70 -22.24
CA LEU A 58 13.10 2.96 -22.09
C LEU A 58 13.92 2.14 -23.08
N ASN A 59 13.65 0.84 -23.20
CA ASN A 59 14.32 -0.01 -24.19
C ASN A 59 14.06 0.47 -25.63
N ARG A 60 12.83 0.86 -25.96
CA ARG A 60 12.48 1.32 -27.30
C ARG A 60 13.11 2.67 -27.64
N THR A 61 13.20 3.59 -26.70
CA THR A 61 13.82 4.91 -26.88
C THR A 61 15.34 4.80 -26.98
N ALA A 62 15.96 3.95 -26.17
CA ALA A 62 17.38 3.61 -26.26
C ALA A 62 17.73 2.97 -27.62
N GLN A 63 16.95 1.99 -28.09
CA GLN A 63 17.16 1.35 -29.39
C GLN A 63 17.06 2.32 -30.58
N LYS A 64 16.23 3.36 -30.44
CA LYS A 64 16.09 4.40 -31.47
C LYS A 64 17.15 5.50 -31.34
N GLY A 65 18.00 5.47 -30.30
CA GLY A 65 18.97 6.52 -30.00
C GLY A 65 18.33 7.86 -29.63
N VAL A 66 17.08 7.85 -29.16
CA VAL A 66 16.35 9.07 -28.77
C VAL A 66 16.80 9.57 -27.41
N VAL A 67 17.14 8.65 -26.52
CA VAL A 67 17.64 8.94 -25.16
C VAL A 67 18.76 7.95 -24.85
N THR A 68 19.88 8.44 -24.30
CA THR A 68 20.98 7.58 -23.85
C THR A 68 20.78 7.09 -22.41
N GLN A 69 21.51 6.05 -22.03
CA GLN A 69 21.47 5.56 -20.67
C GLN A 69 21.96 6.61 -19.67
N GLU A 70 22.98 7.38 -20.05
CA GLU A 70 23.56 8.44 -19.23
C GLU A 70 22.55 9.59 -18.99
N GLU A 71 21.80 9.97 -20.02
CA GLU A 71 20.74 10.98 -19.91
C GLU A 71 19.64 10.55 -18.93
N ILE A 72 19.21 9.27 -19.01
CA ILE A 72 18.24 8.70 -18.08
C ILE A 72 18.79 8.74 -16.64
N GLN A 73 20.05 8.34 -16.44
CA GLN A 73 20.66 8.33 -15.11
C GLN A 73 20.82 9.74 -14.53
N SER A 74 21.18 10.73 -15.35
CA SER A 74 21.25 12.14 -14.92
C SER A 74 19.90 12.62 -14.43
N VAL A 75 18.85 12.45 -15.24
CA VAL A 75 17.49 12.88 -14.90
C VAL A 75 16.97 12.14 -13.66
N MET A 76 17.23 10.83 -13.53
CA MET A 76 16.84 10.09 -12.34
C MET A 76 17.52 10.62 -11.08
N SER A 77 18.80 10.98 -11.16
CA SER A 77 19.56 11.52 -10.02
C SER A 77 19.07 12.93 -9.66
N GLU A 78 18.83 13.77 -10.66
CA GLU A 78 18.26 15.10 -10.46
C GLU A 78 16.89 15.04 -9.80
N LEU A 79 16.03 14.09 -10.20
CA LEU A 79 14.72 13.89 -9.61
C LEU A 79 14.79 13.35 -8.18
N ASP A 80 15.69 12.41 -7.90
CA ASP A 80 15.91 11.85 -6.55
C ASP A 80 16.38 12.94 -5.57
N GLU A 81 17.17 13.91 -6.04
CA GLU A 81 17.62 15.02 -5.21
C GLU A 81 16.52 16.05 -4.87
N LEU A 82 15.37 16.04 -5.56
CA LEU A 82 14.34 17.08 -5.40
C LEU A 82 13.65 17.08 -4.03
N ASP A 83 13.56 15.94 -3.36
CA ASP A 83 12.99 15.85 -2.02
C ASP A 83 14.04 15.98 -0.90
N GLY A 84 15.30 16.18 -1.29
CA GLY A 84 16.44 16.32 -0.38
C GLY A 84 16.93 15.00 0.20
N VAL A 85 16.45 13.85 -0.29
CA VAL A 85 16.84 12.51 0.16
C VAL A 85 17.21 11.64 -1.04
N VAL A 86 18.50 11.31 -1.16
CA VAL A 86 18.99 10.38 -2.20
C VAL A 86 18.75 8.94 -1.76
N ASP A 87 17.54 8.41 -1.98
CA ASP A 87 17.18 7.02 -1.66
C ASP A 87 16.71 6.18 -2.87
N GLY A 88 16.71 6.77 -4.08
CA GLY A 88 16.23 6.15 -5.30
C GLY A 88 14.71 6.19 -5.46
N SER A 89 14.01 7.00 -4.66
CA SER A 89 12.57 7.21 -4.67
C SER A 89 12.28 8.70 -4.58
N LEU A 90 11.15 9.11 -5.15
CA LEU A 90 10.68 10.49 -5.02
C LEU A 90 9.40 10.50 -4.19
N ASP A 91 9.31 11.41 -3.21
CA ASP A 91 8.06 11.62 -2.49
C ASP A 91 6.91 11.94 -3.47
N ILE A 92 5.85 11.13 -3.39
CA ILE A 92 4.69 11.25 -4.27
C ILE A 92 3.97 12.60 -4.15
N GLN A 93 4.09 13.30 -3.02
CA GLN A 93 3.55 14.65 -2.87
C GLN A 93 4.33 15.66 -3.71
N ILE A 94 5.65 15.53 -3.76
CA ILE A 94 6.53 16.38 -4.58
C ILE A 94 6.28 16.09 -6.06
N LEU A 95 6.14 14.83 -6.44
CA LEU A 95 5.78 14.43 -7.80
C LEU A 95 4.42 15.00 -8.25
N ARG A 96 3.41 15.04 -7.37
CA ARG A 96 2.10 15.65 -7.69
C ARG A 96 2.22 17.15 -7.95
N ASN A 97 2.97 17.86 -7.12
CA ASN A 97 3.14 19.30 -7.27
C ASN A 97 3.83 19.67 -8.60
N LEU A 98 4.85 18.88 -9.01
CA LEU A 98 5.51 19.05 -10.32
C LEU A 98 4.55 18.83 -11.50
N GLY A 99 3.64 17.87 -11.39
CA GLY A 99 2.63 17.60 -12.41
C GLY A 99 1.60 18.72 -12.55
N GLU A 100 1.30 19.45 -11.47
CA GLU A 100 0.36 20.57 -11.46
C GLU A 100 0.99 21.87 -12.01
N GLU A 101 2.27 22.13 -11.73
CA GLU A 101 3.00 23.30 -12.27
C GLU A 101 3.16 23.27 -13.79
N HIS A 102 3.18 22.08 -14.41
CA HIS A 102 3.32 21.92 -15.86
C HIS A 102 1.99 21.96 -16.64
N ASN A 103 0.87 22.20 -15.97
CA ASN A 103 -0.44 22.35 -16.60
C ASN A 103 -1.00 23.76 -16.37
N PRO A 104 -0.47 24.80 -17.05
CA PRO A 104 -1.11 26.10 -17.03
C PRO A 104 -2.48 25.98 -17.73
N SER A 105 -3.54 26.33 -16.99
CA SER A 105 -4.88 26.47 -17.54
C SER A 105 -4.94 27.48 -18.68
#